data_AF-L0WGP6-F1
#
_entry.id   AF-L0WGP6-F1
#
_cell.length_a   1.000
_cell.length_b   1.000
_cell.length_c   1.000
_cell.angle_alpha   90.00
_cell.angle_beta   90.00
_cell.angle_gamma   90.00
#
_symmetry.space_group_name_H-M   'P 1'
#
loop_
_entity.id
_entity.type
_entity.pdbx_description
1 polymer ?
#
loop_
_entity_poly.entity_id
_entity_poly.type
_entity_poly.pdbx_seq_one_letter_code
_entity_poly.pdbx_strand_id
1 'polypeptide(L)' 'MTQQRQPQAPQSDAELASLVASLIKDLRFGTLELTVHEGQLVQVERKEKYRFTPRRNG' A
#
# COMPACT_ATOMS: atom_id res chain seq x y z
N MET A 1 -17.66 -17.40 -20.69
CA MET A 1 -16.57 -16.42 -20.93
C MET A 1 -16.41 -15.58 -19.68
N THR A 2 -15.52 -15.97 -18.79
CA THR A 2 -15.20 -15.20 -17.57
C THR A 2 -14.18 -14.13 -17.94
N GLN A 3 -14.63 -12.87 -18.00
CA GLN A 3 -13.76 -11.72 -18.22
C GLN A 3 -12.85 -11.58 -17.00
N GLN A 4 -11.59 -11.97 -17.16
CA GLN A 4 -10.55 -11.80 -16.14
C GLN A 4 -10.40 -10.30 -15.89
N ARG A 5 -10.79 -9.82 -14.70
CA ARG A 5 -10.51 -8.44 -14.28
C ARG A 5 -9.00 -8.33 -14.10
N GLN A 6 -8.30 -7.86 -15.13
CA GLN A 6 -6.97 -7.31 -14.94
C GLN A 6 -7.09 -6.13 -13.97
N PRO A 7 -6.16 -5.98 -13.00
CA PRO A 7 -6.14 -4.80 -12.15
C PRO A 7 -5.89 -3.59 -13.05
N GLN A 8 -6.93 -2.79 -13.26
CA GLN A 8 -6.83 -1.54 -14.01
C GLN A 8 -6.03 -0.55 -13.17
N ALA A 9 -5.01 0.06 -13.78
CA ALA A 9 -4.33 1.19 -13.17
C ALA A 9 -5.34 2.32 -12.92
N PRO A 10 -5.20 3.10 -11.83
CA PRO A 10 -6.09 4.23 -11.55
C PRO A 10 -6.12 5.18 -12.76
N GLN A 11 -7.32 5.52 -13.23
CA GLN A 11 -7.52 6.37 -14.41
C GLN A 11 -7.70 7.85 -14.06
N SER A 12 -7.64 8.17 -12.76
CA SER A 12 -7.79 9.53 -12.24
C SER A 12 -7.02 9.74 -10.93
N ASP A 13 -6.69 11.00 -10.65
CA ASP A 13 -6.03 11.42 -9.40
C ASP A 13 -6.84 11.03 -8.16
N ALA A 14 -8.18 11.06 -8.27
CA ALA A 14 -9.08 10.67 -7.20
C ALA A 14 -8.98 9.16 -6.87
N GLU A 15 -8.84 8.31 -7.90
CA GLU A 15 -8.62 6.88 -7.71
C GLU A 15 -7.24 6.59 -7.13
N LEU A 16 -6.22 7.32 -7.57
CA LEU A 16 -4.88 7.22 -6.98
C LEU A 16 -4.90 7.62 -5.50
N ALA A 17 -5.55 8.74 -5.15
CA ALA A 17 -5.69 9.17 -3.76
C ALA A 17 -6.43 8.14 -2.91
N SER A 18 -7.49 7.53 -3.42
CA SER A 18 -8.23 6.46 -2.73
C SER A 18 -7.38 5.20 -2.54
N LEU A 19 -6.58 4.83 -3.54
CA LEU A 19 -5.64 3.71 -3.45
C LEU A 19 -4.58 3.97 -2.37
N VAL A 20 -3.96 5.16 -2.37
CA VAL A 20 -2.96 5.55 -1.36
C VAL A 20 -3.57 5.54 0.04
N ALA A 21 -4.78 6.11 0.22
CA ALA A 21 -5.49 6.08 1.50
C ALA A 21 -5.73 4.64 1.99
N SER A 22 -6.08 3.72 1.09
CA SER A 22 -6.30 2.31 1.42
C SER A 22 -5.00 1.61 1.82
N LEU A 23 -3.89 1.88 1.13
CA LEU A 23 -2.56 1.30 1.45
C LEU A 23 -2.04 1.75 2.82
N ILE A 24 -2.32 3.00 3.21
CA ILE A 24 -1.91 3.56 4.50
C ILE A 24 -2.77 3.00 5.63
N LYS A 25 -4.07 2.76 5.40
CA LYS A 25 -5.03 2.31 6.42
C LYS A 25 -4.56 1.06 7.18
N ASP A 26 -3.90 0.14 6.48
CA ASP A 26 -3.46 -1.13 7.07
C ASP A 26 -2.05 -1.05 7.68
N LEU A 27 -1.33 0.07 7.53
CA LEU A 27 0.02 0.24 8.05
C LEU A 27 -0.01 0.62 9.54
N ARG A 28 0.29 -0.33 10.41
CA ARG A 28 0.34 -0.09 11.86
C ARG A 28 1.65 0.53 12.34
N PHE A 29 2.77 0.00 11.84
CA PHE A 29 4.11 0.46 12.19
C PHE A 29 5.05 0.28 11.01
N GLY A 30 5.72 1.34 10.59
CA GLY A 30 6.69 1.27 9.50
C GLY A 30 6.57 2.43 8.53
N THR A 31 7.02 2.18 7.30
CA THR A 31 7.06 3.16 6.21
C THR A 31 6.44 2.56 4.96
N LEU A 32 5.71 3.40 4.22
CA LEU A 32 5.24 3.11 2.87
C LEU A 32 5.92 4.09 1.92
N GLU A 33 6.56 3.57 0.87
CA GLU A 33 7.23 4.36 -0.15
C GLU A 33 6.52 4.13 -1.48
N LEU A 34 6.18 5.22 -2.17
CA LEU A 34 5.37 5.22 -3.39
C LEU A 34 6.15 5.98 -4.48
N THR A 35 6.33 5.35 -5.63
CA THR A 35 6.93 6.01 -6.80
C THR A 35 5.87 6.23 -7.85
N VAL A 36 5.69 7.48 -8.25
CA VAL A 36 4.73 7.89 -9.28
C VAL A 36 5.48 8.50 -10.45
N HIS A 37 5.24 7.99 -11.65
CA HIS A 37 5.71 8.57 -12.91
C HIS A 37 4.51 8.85 -13.80
N GLU A 38 4.44 10.06 -14.37
CA GLU A 38 3.37 10.46 -15.31
C GLU A 38 1.95 10.24 -14.75
N GLY A 39 1.75 10.47 -13.44
CA GLY A 39 0.47 10.25 -12.77
C GLY A 39 0.13 8.78 -12.49
N GLN A 40 1.02 7.85 -12.86
CA GLN A 40 0.86 6.42 -12.63
C GLN A 40 1.72 5.95 -11.46
N LEU A 41 1.11 5.21 -10.54
CA LEU A 41 1.83 4.55 -9.46
C LEU A 41 2.57 3.33 -10.03
N VAL A 42 3.90 3.42 -10.09
CA VAL A 42 4.74 2.39 -10.71
C VAL A 42 5.42 1.48 -9.68
N GLN A 43 5.55 1.93 -8.43
CA GLN A 43 6.18 1.17 -7.36
C GLN A 43 5.51 1.44 -6.02
N VAL A 44 5.37 0.39 -5.24
CA VAL A 44 4.92 0.42 -3.85
C VAL A 44 5.87 -0.44 -3.03
N GLU A 45 6.54 0.15 -2.05
CA GLU A 45 7.37 -0.57 -1.09
C GLU A 45 6.82 -0.37 0.32
N ARG A 46 6.65 -1.47 1.07
CA ARG A 46 6.16 -1.44 2.45
C ARG A 46 7.22 -2.05 3.36
N LYS A 47 7.70 -1.25 4.30
CA LYS A 47 8.63 -1.67 5.36
C LYS A 47 7.92 -1.63 6.69
N GLU A 48 7.54 -2.79 7.22
CA GLU A 48 6.91 -2.87 8.54
C GLU A 48 7.95 -3.07 9.65
N LYS A 49 7.75 -2.39 10.78
CA LYS A 49 8.62 -2.53 11.95
C LYS A 49 7.88 -3.23 13.08
N TYR A 50 8.14 -4.53 13.22
CA TYR A 50 7.61 -5.33 14.31
C TYR A 50 8.45 -5.10 15.58
N ARG A 51 7.82 -4.56 16.62
CA ARG A 51 8.43 -4.52 17.97
C ARG A 51 8.05 -5.82 18.68
N PHE A 52 8.98 -6.76 18.75
CA PHE A 52 8.83 -7.92 19.62
C PHE A 52 9.02 -7.45 21.06
N THR A 53 7.93 -7.32 21.82
CA THR A 53 8.05 -7.13 23.27
C THR A 53 8.51 -8.46 23.87
N PRO A 54 9.65 -8.52 24.58
CA PRO A 54 10.03 -9.75 25.26
C PRO A 54 8.95 -10.08 26.28
N ARG A 55 8.37 -11.29 26.19
CA ARG A 55 7.48 -11.79 27.25
C ARG A 55 8.32 -11.87 28.52
N ARG A 56 7.99 -11.02 29.50
CA ARG A 56 8.55 -11.14 30.84
C ARG A 56 7.89 -12.36 31.48
N ASN A 57 8.55 -13.51 31.39
CA ASN A 57 8.20 -14.67 32.19
C ASN A 57 8.47 -14.30 33.65
N GLY A 58 7.40 -14.23 34.44
CA GLY A 58 7.47 -14.12 35.89
C GLY A 58 7.76 -15.46 36.54
#